data_AF-A0A969D2G4-F1
#
_entry.id   AF-A0A969D2G4-F1
#
_cell.length_a   1.000
_cell.length_b   1.000
_cell.length_c   1.000
_cell.angle_alpha   90.00
_cell.angle_beta   90.00
_cell.angle_gamma   90.00
#
_symmetry.space_group_name_H-M   'P 1'
#
loop_
_entity.id
_entity.type
_entity.pdbx_description
1 polymer ?
#
loop_
_entity_poly.entity_id
_entity_poly.type
_entity_poly.pdbx_seq_one_letter_code
_entity_poly.pdbx_strand_id
1 'polypeptide(L)'
;MALPLRAELRLPHLFSDHMVLQQQKSIPIWGWDAPGQSIKIVWRGKVQSTECDAQGKWKTELPATEAGGPHQLSLLGSTSVVIKDIWVGEVWLAAGQSNMEWSLADFGKAEAIKTAYVPGIRVFDVPNRYSDKREDSLQGEWKVCSPQAAKRFFGGGLFFCFGDVYGPARACGYHHRRLGRH
;
A
#
# COMPACT_ATOMS: atom_id res chain seq x y z
N MET A 1 -18.86 26.96 -25.90
CA MET A 1 -19.29 25.84 -25.03
C MET A 1 -18.05 25.13 -24.54
N ALA A 2 -17.78 25.14 -23.24
CA ALA A 2 -16.68 24.37 -22.64
C ALA A 2 -17.15 22.92 -22.46
N LEU A 3 -16.37 21.95 -22.91
CA LEU A 3 -16.58 20.54 -22.59
C LEU A 3 -16.49 20.39 -21.07
N PRO A 4 -17.46 19.75 -20.39
CA PRO A 4 -17.31 19.44 -18.98
C PRO A 4 -16.08 18.55 -18.85
N LEU A 5 -15.05 19.01 -18.13
CA LEU A 5 -13.93 18.17 -17.74
C LEU A 5 -14.54 17.02 -16.93
N ARG A 6 -14.53 15.81 -17.51
CA ARG A 6 -15.13 14.64 -16.86
C ARG A 6 -14.28 14.35 -15.63
N ALA A 7 -14.77 14.71 -14.45
CA ALA A 7 -14.07 14.44 -13.21
C ALA A 7 -13.96 12.92 -13.03
N GLU A 8 -12.80 12.47 -12.57
CA GLU A 8 -12.48 11.06 -12.36
C GLU A 8 -12.09 10.87 -10.89
N LEU A 9 -12.65 9.83 -10.28
CA LEU A 9 -12.25 9.38 -8.96
C LEU A 9 -10.81 8.87 -9.03
N ARG A 10 -9.90 9.55 -8.33
CA ARG A 10 -8.48 9.23 -8.25
C ARG A 10 -8.08 8.84 -6.84
N LEU A 11 -7.21 7.85 -6.74
CA LEU A 11 -6.64 7.38 -5.48
C LEU A 11 -5.11 7.51 -5.49
N PRO A 12 -4.49 7.71 -4.32
CA PRO A 12 -3.06 7.47 -4.15
C PRO A 12 -2.67 6.05 -4.63
N HIS A 13 -1.47 5.88 -5.19
CA HIS A 13 -1.01 4.56 -5.66
C HIS A 13 -0.92 3.51 -4.55
N LEU A 14 -0.85 3.95 -3.29
CA LEU A 14 -0.93 3.09 -2.11
C LEU A 14 -2.21 2.26 -2.08
N PHE A 15 -3.32 2.79 -2.58
CA PHE A 15 -4.60 2.08 -2.69
C PHE A 15 -4.71 1.47 -4.08
N SER A 16 -4.11 0.30 -4.24
CA SER A 16 -4.12 -0.48 -5.48
C SER A 16 -4.22 -1.97 -5.17
N ASP A 17 -4.38 -2.79 -6.22
CA ASP A 17 -4.51 -4.23 -6.08
C ASP A 17 -3.33 -4.83 -5.31
N HIS A 18 -3.57 -5.93 -4.60
CA HIS A 18 -2.57 -6.63 -3.76
C HIS A 18 -2.15 -5.89 -2.49
N MET A 19 -2.79 -4.77 -2.14
CA MET A 19 -2.45 -4.01 -0.93
C MET A 19 -2.72 -4.80 0.36
N VAL A 20 -2.02 -4.39 1.43
CA VAL A 20 -2.25 -4.91 2.78
C VAL A 20 -2.58 -3.77 3.71
N LEU A 21 -3.64 -3.96 4.50
CA LEU A 21 -4.10 -3.03 5.52
C LEU A 21 -3.73 -3.55 6.91
N GLN A 22 -3.44 -2.64 7.83
CA GLN A 22 -3.12 -3.00 9.21
C GLN A 22 -4.37 -3.55 9.93
N GLN A 23 -4.23 -4.68 10.60
CA GLN A 23 -5.31 -5.25 11.41
C GLN A 23 -5.55 -4.46 12.71
N GLN A 24 -6.74 -4.63 13.28
CA GLN A 24 -7.15 -4.10 14.60
C GLN A 24 -7.04 -2.57 14.75
N LYS A 25 -6.89 -1.83 13.63
CA LYS A 25 -6.86 -0.37 13.62
C LYS A 25 -7.79 0.18 12.56
N SER A 26 -8.36 1.35 12.84
CA SER A 26 -9.05 2.16 11.84
C SER A 26 -8.05 2.62 10.78
N ILE A 27 -8.39 2.48 9.50
CA ILE A 27 -7.47 2.80 8.40
C ILE A 27 -7.97 4.01 7.63
N PRO A 28 -7.22 5.13 7.62
CA PRO A 28 -7.59 6.27 6.81
C PRO A 28 -7.43 5.93 5.33
N ILE A 29 -8.46 6.25 4.56
CA ILE A 29 -8.45 6.21 3.09
C ILE A 29 -8.83 7.58 2.56
N TRP A 30 -8.21 7.97 1.45
CA TRP A 30 -8.38 9.29 0.87
C TRP A 30 -8.18 9.25 -0.63
N GLY A 31 -8.64 10.31 -1.29
CA GLY A 31 -8.50 10.47 -2.72
C GLY A 31 -9.02 11.81 -3.19
N TRP A 32 -9.26 11.88 -4.50
CA TRP A 32 -9.74 13.07 -5.19
C TRP A 32 -10.88 12.73 -6.12
N ASP A 33 -11.86 13.62 -6.24
CA ASP A 33 -12.90 13.58 -7.26
C ASP A 33 -13.42 15.02 -7.50
N ALA A 34 -14.56 15.21 -8.15
CA ALA A 34 -15.17 16.52 -8.34
C ALA A 34 -15.51 17.17 -6.98
N PRO A 35 -15.35 18.51 -6.81
CA PRO A 35 -15.81 19.20 -5.61
C PRO A 35 -17.31 18.96 -5.33
N GLY A 36 -17.68 18.66 -4.08
CA GLY A 36 -19.05 18.33 -3.68
C GLY A 36 -19.54 16.94 -4.14
N GLN A 37 -18.67 16.13 -4.77
CA GLN A 37 -19.04 14.78 -5.18
C GLN A 37 -19.20 13.86 -3.96
N SER A 38 -20.30 13.12 -3.90
CA SER A 38 -20.47 12.05 -2.92
C SER A 38 -19.72 10.80 -3.37
N ILE A 39 -18.90 10.25 -2.47
CA ILE A 39 -18.14 9.01 -2.65
C ILE A 39 -18.75 7.95 -1.75
N LYS A 40 -19.25 6.88 -2.37
CA LYS A 40 -19.75 5.69 -1.68
C LYS A 40 -18.65 4.65 -1.64
N ILE A 41 -18.39 4.10 -0.46
CA ILE A 41 -17.31 3.16 -0.20
C ILE A 41 -17.92 1.89 0.36
N VAL A 42 -17.59 0.76 -0.27
CA VAL A 42 -18.06 -0.57 0.11
C VAL A 42 -16.88 -1.40 0.56
N TRP A 43 -16.85 -1.72 1.85
CA TRP A 43 -15.80 -2.50 2.48
C TRP A 43 -16.41 -3.62 3.33
N ARG A 44 -16.12 -4.88 2.98
CA ARG A 44 -16.64 -6.08 3.68
C ARG A 44 -18.16 -6.07 3.86
N GLY A 45 -18.89 -5.67 2.82
CA GLY A 45 -20.35 -5.55 2.82
C GLY A 45 -20.91 -4.34 3.58
N LYS A 46 -20.07 -3.56 4.28
CA LYS A 46 -20.47 -2.30 4.90
C LYS A 46 -20.36 -1.17 3.89
N VAL A 47 -21.33 -0.27 3.95
CA VAL A 47 -21.40 0.91 3.09
C VAL A 47 -21.12 2.14 3.94
N GLN A 48 -20.21 2.98 3.48
CA GLN A 48 -19.92 4.29 4.04
C GLN A 48 -20.02 5.33 2.93
N SER A 49 -20.39 6.56 3.27
CA SER A 49 -20.41 7.68 2.34
C SER A 49 -19.59 8.83 2.90
N THR A 50 -18.88 9.52 2.01
CA THR A 50 -18.17 10.77 2.30
C THR A 50 -18.41 11.74 1.15
N GLU A 51 -18.12 13.02 1.35
CA GLU A 51 -18.21 14.05 0.31
C GLU A 51 -16.83 14.66 0.05
N CYS A 52 -16.58 15.07 -1.19
CA CYS A 52 -15.41 15.85 -1.55
C CYS A 52 -15.56 17.30 -1.09
N ASP A 53 -14.50 17.86 -0.52
CA ASP A 53 -14.44 19.27 -0.16
C ASP A 53 -14.43 20.19 -1.41
N ALA A 54 -14.37 21.50 -1.18
CA ALA A 54 -14.32 22.50 -2.26
C ALA A 54 -13.08 22.36 -3.16
N GLN A 55 -12.06 21.62 -2.73
CA GLN A 55 -10.85 21.32 -3.49
C GLN A 55 -10.90 19.93 -4.16
N GLY A 56 -12.02 19.21 -4.04
CA GLY A 56 -12.19 17.87 -4.58
C GLY A 56 -11.51 16.77 -3.76
N LYS A 57 -10.97 17.06 -2.57
CA LYS A 57 -10.35 16.06 -1.71
C LYS A 57 -11.40 15.40 -0.83
N TRP A 58 -11.24 14.11 -0.57
CA TRP A 58 -12.07 13.39 0.39
C TRP A 58 -11.21 12.49 1.26
N LYS A 59 -11.68 12.23 2.48
CA LYS A 59 -11.05 11.31 3.42
C LYS A 59 -12.11 10.65 4.29
N THR A 60 -11.95 9.35 4.51
CA THR A 60 -12.76 8.61 5.49
C THR A 60 -11.90 7.55 6.16
N GLU A 61 -12.50 6.78 7.06
CA GLU A 61 -11.84 5.69 7.76
C GLU A 61 -12.57 4.37 7.57
N LEU A 62 -11.80 3.34 7.19
CA LEU A 62 -12.26 1.97 7.17
C LEU A 62 -12.24 1.42 8.61
N PRO A 63 -13.31 0.75 9.06
CA PRO A 63 -13.38 0.23 10.43
C PRO A 63 -12.31 -0.83 10.69
N ALA A 64 -11.84 -0.86 11.93
CA ALA A 64 -10.90 -1.87 12.41
C ALA A 64 -11.40 -3.29 12.06
N THR A 65 -10.49 -4.08 11.51
CA THR A 65 -10.79 -5.41 10.96
C THR A 65 -9.72 -6.40 11.43
N GLU A 66 -10.14 -7.62 11.73
CA GLU A 66 -9.23 -8.74 12.04
C GLU A 66 -8.44 -9.18 10.80
N ALA A 67 -7.31 -9.85 11.00
CA ALA A 67 -6.54 -10.39 9.88
C ALA A 67 -7.36 -11.35 9.00
N GLY A 68 -7.09 -11.31 7.71
CA GLY A 68 -7.78 -12.14 6.73
C GLY A 68 -7.76 -11.55 5.33
N GLY A 69 -8.42 -12.24 4.41
CA GLY A 69 -8.47 -11.88 3.01
C GLY A 69 -8.49 -13.11 2.11
N PRO A 70 -8.45 -12.92 0.78
CA PRO A 70 -8.49 -11.61 0.11
C PRO A 70 -9.86 -10.93 0.23
N HIS A 71 -9.83 -9.60 0.28
CA HIS A 71 -11.01 -8.73 0.29
C HIS A 71 -11.04 -7.83 -0.94
N GLN A 72 -12.16 -7.11 -1.08
CA GLN A 72 -12.40 -6.15 -2.14
C GLN A 72 -12.89 -4.83 -1.52
N LEU A 73 -12.39 -3.73 -2.05
CA LEU A 73 -12.82 -2.36 -1.73
C LEU A 73 -13.38 -1.75 -3.00
N SER A 74 -14.64 -1.32 -2.96
CA SER A 74 -15.28 -0.62 -4.09
C SER A 74 -15.55 0.83 -3.70
N LEU A 75 -15.18 1.75 -4.58
CA LEU A 75 -15.46 3.17 -4.44
C LEU A 75 -16.28 3.63 -5.64
N LEU A 76 -17.34 4.38 -5.39
CA LEU A 76 -18.23 4.93 -6.39
C LEU A 76 -18.34 6.44 -6.19
N GLY A 77 -17.81 7.21 -7.12
CA GLY A 77 -17.92 8.67 -7.21
C GLY A 77 -18.35 9.07 -8.62
N SER A 78 -17.65 10.02 -9.24
CA SER A 78 -17.84 10.36 -10.66
C SER A 78 -17.50 9.18 -11.58
N THR A 79 -16.55 8.34 -11.16
CA THR A 79 -16.23 7.04 -11.74
C THR A 79 -16.21 5.98 -10.64
N SER A 80 -16.20 4.70 -11.02
CA SER A 80 -16.08 3.60 -10.07
C SER A 80 -14.69 2.99 -10.12
N VAL A 81 -14.12 2.74 -8.95
CA VAL A 81 -12.82 2.09 -8.76
C VAL A 81 -13.03 0.87 -7.87
N VAL A 82 -12.40 -0.24 -8.24
CA VAL A 82 -12.49 -1.50 -7.52
C VAL A 82 -11.08 -2.03 -7.28
N ILE A 83 -10.69 -2.13 -6.01
CA ILE A 83 -9.41 -2.67 -5.58
C ILE A 83 -9.62 -4.11 -5.09
N LYS A 84 -8.78 -5.03 -5.59
CA LYS A 84 -8.86 -6.47 -5.36
C LYS A 84 -7.60 -7.01 -4.68
N ASP A 85 -7.68 -8.25 -4.21
CA ASP A 85 -6.61 -8.92 -3.46
C ASP A 85 -6.11 -8.11 -2.25
N ILE A 86 -7.04 -7.54 -1.49
CA ILE A 86 -6.70 -6.77 -0.28
C ILE A 86 -6.56 -7.73 0.89
N TRP A 87 -5.41 -7.72 1.55
CA TRP A 87 -5.20 -8.48 2.78
C TRP A 87 -5.26 -7.56 3.99
N VAL A 88 -5.71 -8.09 5.12
CA VAL A 88 -5.63 -7.43 6.43
C VAL A 88 -4.67 -8.23 7.29
N GLY A 89 -3.68 -7.56 7.88
CA GLY A 89 -2.62 -8.23 8.62
C GLY A 89 -1.65 -7.23 9.25
N GLU A 90 -0.41 -7.64 9.46
CA GLU A 90 0.63 -6.75 10.00
C GLU A 90 1.32 -5.96 8.89
N VAL A 91 1.42 -4.64 9.04
CA VAL A 91 2.09 -3.74 8.11
C VAL A 91 3.30 -3.13 8.80
N TRP A 92 4.49 -3.45 8.29
CA TRP A 92 5.75 -2.96 8.81
C TRP A 92 6.34 -1.92 7.86
N LEU A 93 6.68 -0.75 8.39
CA LEU A 93 7.47 0.24 7.67
C LEU A 93 8.94 -0.04 7.93
N ALA A 94 9.64 -0.37 6.85
CA ALA A 94 11.07 -0.64 6.84
C ALA A 94 11.77 0.61 6.31
N ALA A 95 12.45 1.36 7.19
CA ALA A 95 13.17 2.58 6.85
C ALA A 95 14.45 2.75 7.68
N GLY A 96 15.49 3.36 7.10
CA GLY A 96 16.56 4.02 7.88
C GLY A 96 17.82 3.22 8.21
N GLN A 97 18.12 2.08 7.56
CA GLN A 97 19.42 1.41 7.70
C GLN A 97 20.03 1.10 6.33
N SER A 98 21.32 1.41 6.15
CA SER A 98 22.06 1.30 4.87
C SER A 98 22.10 -0.12 4.29
N ASN A 99 21.95 -1.14 5.14
CA ASN A 99 22.00 -2.54 4.74
C ASN A 99 20.61 -3.07 4.35
N MET A 100 19.56 -2.24 4.44
CA MET A 100 18.25 -2.63 3.94
C MET A 100 18.25 -2.70 2.41
N GLU A 101 19.19 -2.06 1.72
CA GLU A 101 19.32 -2.12 0.26
C GLU A 101 20.03 -3.38 -0.27
N TRP A 102 20.55 -4.23 0.60
CA TRP A 102 21.31 -5.41 0.19
C TRP A 102 20.34 -6.53 -0.15
N SER A 103 20.43 -7.11 -1.33
CA SER A 103 19.63 -8.26 -1.72
C SER A 103 19.90 -9.45 -0.77
N LEU A 104 18.98 -10.41 -0.72
CA LEU A 104 19.24 -11.67 0.00
C LEU A 104 20.50 -12.40 -0.53
N ALA A 105 20.92 -12.14 -1.77
CA ALA A 105 22.16 -12.67 -2.33
C ALA A 105 23.38 -12.01 -1.71
N ASP A 106 23.34 -10.70 -1.45
CA ASP A 106 24.40 -9.95 -0.77
C ASP A 106 24.60 -10.40 0.69
N PHE A 107 23.56 -11.00 1.30
CA PHE A 107 23.64 -11.65 2.61
C PHE A 107 24.03 -13.15 2.55
N GLY A 108 24.43 -13.67 1.39
CA GLY A 108 24.80 -15.09 1.23
C GLY A 108 23.61 -16.06 1.34
N LYS A 109 22.36 -15.58 1.27
CA LYS A 109 21.13 -16.38 1.37
C LYS A 109 20.46 -16.59 0.00
N ALA A 110 21.25 -16.80 -1.04
CA ALA A 110 20.75 -16.99 -2.42
C ALA A 110 19.78 -18.19 -2.56
N GLU A 111 19.94 -19.24 -1.75
CA GLU A 111 19.01 -20.38 -1.76
C GLU A 111 17.64 -20.04 -1.16
N ALA A 112 17.57 -19.14 -0.17
CA ALA A 112 16.31 -18.67 0.40
C ALA A 112 15.47 -17.86 -0.63
N ILE A 113 16.12 -17.24 -1.62
CA ILE A 113 15.43 -16.55 -2.73
C ILE A 113 14.65 -17.55 -3.60
N LYS A 114 15.20 -18.75 -3.81
CA LYS A 114 14.57 -19.76 -4.68
C LYS A 114 13.27 -20.30 -4.07
N THR A 115 13.17 -20.29 -2.75
CA THR A 115 11.98 -20.71 -1.99
C THR A 115 11.16 -19.53 -1.43
N ALA A 116 11.53 -18.27 -1.75
CA ALA A 116 10.89 -17.04 -1.27
C ALA A 116 9.51 -16.76 -1.92
N TYR A 117 8.68 -17.80 -2.05
CA TYR A 117 7.27 -17.66 -2.33
C TYR A 117 6.50 -17.79 -1.01
N VAL A 118 6.14 -16.65 -0.43
CA VAL A 118 5.23 -16.61 0.72
C VAL A 118 3.99 -15.84 0.29
N PRO A 119 2.89 -16.53 -0.05
CA PRO A 119 1.67 -15.91 -0.54
C PRO A 119 1.07 -14.89 0.43
N GLY A 120 1.44 -14.91 1.71
CA GLY A 120 0.99 -13.94 2.71
C GLY A 120 1.83 -12.66 2.77
N ILE A 121 2.96 -12.56 2.05
CA ILE A 121 3.83 -11.38 2.07
C ILE A 121 3.60 -10.51 0.83
N ARG A 122 3.38 -9.22 1.04
CA ARG A 122 3.29 -8.19 -0.01
C ARG A 122 4.32 -7.09 0.25
N VAL A 123 4.84 -6.50 -0.81
CA VAL A 123 5.81 -5.41 -0.73
C VAL A 123 5.33 -4.22 -1.53
N PHE A 124 5.38 -3.03 -0.94
CA PHE A 124 5.18 -1.77 -1.66
C PHE A 124 6.52 -1.08 -1.82
N ASP A 125 6.99 -0.99 -3.06
CA ASP A 125 8.27 -0.36 -3.42
C ASP A 125 8.02 1.10 -3.81
N VAL A 126 8.63 2.02 -3.05
CA VAL A 126 8.56 3.45 -3.32
C VAL A 126 9.88 3.87 -3.98
N PRO A 127 9.88 4.32 -5.25
CA PRO A 127 11.09 4.78 -5.91
C PRO A 127 11.77 5.88 -5.09
N ASN A 128 13.10 5.84 -5.05
CA ASN A 128 13.90 6.82 -4.31
C ASN A 128 13.66 8.21 -4.90
N ARG A 129 12.94 9.06 -4.17
CA ARG A 129 12.61 10.41 -4.61
C ARG A 129 12.82 11.38 -3.47
N TYR A 130 13.64 12.39 -3.72
CA TYR A 130 13.85 13.49 -2.80
C TYR A 130 12.70 14.49 -2.96
N SER A 131 11.99 14.80 -1.88
CA SER A 131 10.92 15.79 -1.88
C SER A 131 10.94 16.53 -0.54
N ASP A 132 11.10 17.84 -0.58
CA ASP A 132 11.03 18.71 0.61
C ASP A 132 9.57 18.97 1.05
N LYS A 133 8.58 18.44 0.32
CA LYS A 133 7.15 18.64 0.57
C LYS A 133 6.48 17.31 0.90
N ARG A 134 5.48 17.36 1.79
CA ARG A 134 4.61 16.22 2.08
C ARG A 134 3.83 15.87 0.80
N GLU A 135 3.97 14.63 0.33
CA GLU A 135 3.23 14.13 -0.82
C GLU A 135 1.99 13.36 -0.35
N ASP A 136 0.83 13.72 -0.92
CA ASP A 136 -0.45 13.05 -0.63
C ASP A 136 -0.60 11.71 -1.39
N SER A 137 0.31 11.43 -2.33
CA SER A 137 0.43 10.18 -3.09
C SER A 137 1.91 9.84 -3.31
N LEU A 138 2.30 8.61 -3.01
CA LEU A 138 3.63 8.08 -3.32
C LEU A 138 3.56 7.36 -4.66
N GLN A 139 4.61 7.47 -5.48
CA GLN A 139 4.77 6.56 -6.60
C GLN A 139 5.16 5.17 -6.05
N GLY A 140 4.55 4.10 -6.56
CA GLY A 140 4.84 2.75 -6.11
C GLY A 140 3.77 1.76 -6.56
N GLU A 141 4.09 0.47 -6.43
CA GLU A 141 3.22 -0.63 -6.80
C GLU A 141 3.34 -1.76 -5.78
N TRP A 142 2.21 -2.36 -5.41
CA TRP A 142 2.19 -3.57 -4.58
C TRP A 142 2.58 -4.80 -5.39
N LYS A 143 3.51 -5.59 -4.84
CA LYS A 143 3.98 -6.83 -5.45
C LYS A 143 3.85 -8.00 -4.48
N VAL A 144 3.35 -9.11 -5.00
CA VAL A 144 3.34 -10.40 -4.30
C VAL A 144 4.78 -10.86 -4.12
N CYS A 145 5.12 -11.33 -2.91
CA CYS A 145 6.43 -11.94 -2.66
C CYS A 145 6.60 -13.20 -3.52
N SER A 146 7.37 -13.05 -4.59
CA SER A 146 7.80 -14.13 -5.47
C SER A 146 9.33 -14.17 -5.50
N PRO A 147 9.97 -15.28 -5.90
CA PRO A 147 11.41 -15.33 -6.08
C PRO A 147 11.97 -14.20 -6.96
N GLN A 148 11.22 -13.76 -7.99
CA GLN A 148 11.61 -12.65 -8.86
C GLN A 148 11.54 -11.31 -8.12
N ALA A 149 10.50 -11.10 -7.31
CA ALA A 149 10.35 -9.90 -6.52
C ALA A 149 11.42 -9.87 -5.40
N ALA A 150 11.63 -11.00 -4.71
CA ALA A 150 12.64 -11.19 -3.67
C ALA A 150 14.09 -10.96 -4.14
N LYS A 151 14.40 -11.21 -5.42
CA LYS A 151 15.70 -10.84 -6.02
C LYS A 151 15.90 -9.33 -6.10
N ARG A 152 14.82 -8.58 -6.35
CA ARG A 152 14.83 -7.12 -6.46
C ARG A 152 14.69 -6.43 -5.10
N PHE A 153 14.25 -7.16 -4.08
CA PHE A 153 14.09 -6.68 -2.71
C PHE A 153 15.33 -7.00 -1.85
N PHE A 154 16.10 -5.96 -1.54
CA PHE A 154 16.34 -5.46 -0.19
C PHE A 154 16.08 -6.46 0.97
N GLY A 155 17.00 -7.42 1.11
CA GLY A 155 17.06 -8.53 2.04
C GLY A 155 16.98 -8.16 3.52
N GLY A 156 17.23 -6.91 3.91
CA GLY A 156 16.99 -6.44 5.28
C GLY A 156 15.49 -6.37 5.65
N GLY A 157 14.63 -5.88 4.76
CA GLY A 157 13.17 -5.81 5.01
C GLY A 157 12.50 -7.19 4.97
N LEU A 158 12.96 -8.06 4.08
CA LEU A 158 12.54 -9.45 4.02
C LEU A 158 12.99 -10.23 5.27
N PHE A 159 14.23 -10.06 5.74
CA PHE A 159 14.73 -10.76 6.93
C PHE A 159 13.86 -10.49 8.17
N PHE A 160 13.44 -9.24 8.40
CA PHE A 160 12.51 -8.93 9.50
C PHE A 160 11.13 -9.57 9.31
N CYS A 161 10.65 -9.72 8.07
CA CYS A 161 9.40 -10.41 7.78
C CYS A 161 9.49 -11.93 7.97
N PHE A 162 10.67 -12.52 7.73
CA PHE A 162 10.96 -13.95 7.84
C PHE A 162 11.43 -14.38 9.25
N GLY A 163 11.85 -13.45 10.11
CA GLY A 163 12.65 -13.70 11.31
C GLY A 163 11.96 -14.40 12.48
N ASP A 164 10.77 -13.97 12.94
CA ASP A 164 10.37 -14.34 14.31
C ASP A 164 8.90 -14.69 14.59
N VAL A 165 7.98 -14.72 13.63
CA VAL A 165 6.58 -15.10 13.94
C VAL A 165 5.95 -15.78 12.72
N TYR A 166 5.19 -16.86 12.88
CA TYR A 166 4.33 -17.43 11.82
C TYR A 166 2.92 -16.82 11.94
N GLY A 167 2.43 -16.14 10.89
CA GLY A 167 1.10 -15.51 10.89
C GLY A 167 0.56 -15.29 9.47
N PRO A 168 -0.77 -15.13 9.29
CA PRO A 168 -1.45 -15.39 8.01
C PRO A 168 -1.29 -14.32 6.91
N ALA A 169 -0.99 -13.06 7.23
CA ALA A 169 -0.74 -12.01 6.23
C ALA A 169 0.17 -10.88 6.76
N ARG A 170 1.14 -10.43 5.95
CA ARG A 170 2.09 -9.37 6.28
C ARG A 170 2.40 -8.49 5.07
N ALA A 171 2.59 -7.20 5.31
CA ALA A 171 3.23 -6.31 4.35
C ALA A 171 4.50 -5.68 4.91
N CYS A 172 5.47 -5.49 4.01
CA CYS A 172 6.65 -4.68 4.23
C CYS A 172 6.61 -3.51 3.24
N GLY A 173 6.42 -2.29 3.73
CA GLY A 173 6.63 -1.08 2.93
C GLY A 173 8.07 -0.61 3.13
N TYR A 174 8.83 -0.42 2.04
CA TYR A 174 10.17 0.15 2.12
C TYR A 174 10.14 1.61 1.69
N HIS A 175 10.69 2.50 2.53
CA HIS A 175 10.88 3.90 2.18
C HIS A 175 12.32 4.32 2.46
N HIS A 176 13.07 4.61 1.41
CA HIS A 176 14.43 5.13 1.52
C HIS A 176 14.38 6.62 1.89
N ARG A 177 14.73 6.96 3.14
CA ARG A 177 15.11 8.33 3.51
C ARG A 177 16.62 8.34 3.76
N ARG A 178 17.42 8.74 2.75
CA ARG A 178 18.78 9.24 3.03
C ARG A 178 18.62 10.55 3.77
N LEU A 179 18.79 10.54 5.08
CA LEU A 179 19.13 11.77 5.79
C LEU A 179 20.48 12.22 5.25
N GLY A 180 20.49 13.31 4.51
CA GLY A 180 21.74 14.00 4.15
C GLY A 180 22.48 14.28 5.45
N ARG A 181 23.68 13.70 5.60
CA ARG A 181 24.62 14.19 6.60
C ARG A 181 25.02 15.60 6.18
N HIS A 182 24.96 16.51 7.14
CA HIS A 182 25.52 17.86 7.07
C HIS A 182 26.94 17.87 6.52
#